data_AF-A0A843FDU5-F1
#
_entry.id   AF-A0A843FDU5-F1
#
_cell.length_a   1.000
_cell.length_b   1.000
_cell.length_c   1.000
_cell.angle_alpha   90.00
_cell.angle_beta   90.00
_cell.angle_gamma   90.00
#
_symmetry.space_group_name_H-M   'P 1'
#
loop_
_entity.id
_entity.type
_entity.pdbx_description
1 polymer ?
#
loop_
_entity_poly.entity_id
_entity_poly.type
_entity_poly.pdbx_seq_one_letter_code
_entity_poly.pdbx_strand_id
1 'polypeptide(L)'
;VLVTLSPDVSPYASAQDTYISDTLEYVKGKNVLDNADGWMKINSEFIADSEADKIIILVSKYDGKDYDYEEMLADLSEEWKRTPAYNNGEIYLVEGEAADLMQRCSPRVAQLVELLARMIQSSTFGAPFIVNEIGDDYTSYLNFSKDLSYDT
;
A
#
# COMPACT_ATOMS: atom_id res chain seq x y z
N VAL A 1 3.38 8.98 -0.07
CA VAL A 1 2.91 7.59 -0.22
C VAL A 1 2.71 7.31 -1.69
N LEU A 2 3.33 6.26 -2.21
CA LEU A 2 3.09 5.74 -3.55
C LEU A 2 2.34 4.41 -3.43
N VAL A 3 1.29 4.22 -4.22
CA VAL A 3 0.53 2.95 -4.27
C VAL A 3 0.57 2.42 -5.69
N THR A 4 1.02 1.19 -5.89
CA THR A 4 1.14 0.55 -7.22
C THR A 4 0.41 -0.79 -7.27
N LEU A 5 0.07 -1.26 -8.46
CA LEU A 5 -0.54 -2.57 -8.70
C LEU A 5 0.46 -3.70 -8.96
N SER A 6 1.76 -3.38 -9.02
CA SER A 6 2.84 -4.35 -9.22
C SER A 6 4.20 -3.74 -8.85
N PRO A 7 5.22 -4.58 -8.62
CA PRO A 7 6.62 -4.16 -8.42
C PRO A 7 7.37 -3.90 -9.75
N ASP A 8 6.67 -3.84 -10.89
CA ASP A 8 7.29 -3.73 -12.21
C ASP A 8 8.11 -2.44 -12.37
N VAL A 9 8.97 -2.41 -13.40
CA VAL A 9 9.70 -1.19 -13.80
C VAL A 9 8.78 -0.07 -14.30
N SER A 10 7.54 -0.39 -14.67
CA SER A 10 6.53 0.57 -15.15
C SER A 10 5.12 0.14 -14.74
N PRO A 11 4.78 0.23 -13.44
CA PRO A 11 3.52 -0.24 -12.91
C PRO A 11 2.39 0.76 -13.17
N TYR A 12 1.16 0.31 -12.99
CA TYR A 12 0.04 1.22 -12.74
C TYR A 12 0.08 1.68 -11.28
N ALA A 13 -0.09 2.97 -11.06
CA ALA A 13 -0.06 3.61 -9.76
C ALA A 13 -1.34 4.42 -9.53
N SER A 14 -1.73 4.49 -8.27
CA SER A 14 -2.94 5.17 -7.83
C SER A 14 -2.70 6.67 -7.74
N ALA A 15 -3.45 7.46 -8.50
CA ALA A 15 -3.49 8.91 -8.42
C ALA A 15 -4.80 9.39 -7.76
N GLN A 16 -5.19 10.65 -7.94
CA GLN A 16 -6.48 11.16 -7.43
C GLN A 16 -7.68 10.36 -7.98
N ASP A 17 -8.86 10.51 -7.37
CA ASP A 17 -10.10 9.85 -7.78
C ASP A 17 -10.03 8.31 -7.79
N THR A 18 -9.07 7.74 -7.06
CA THR A 18 -9.00 6.30 -6.80
C THR A 18 -9.41 6.02 -5.37
N TYR A 19 -10.15 4.93 -5.15
CA TYR A 19 -10.67 4.57 -3.84
C TYR A 19 -9.59 4.53 -2.74
N ILE A 20 -8.41 4.00 -3.05
CA ILE A 20 -7.29 3.97 -2.09
C ILE A 20 -6.68 5.36 -1.86
N SER A 21 -6.60 6.23 -2.88
CA SER A 21 -6.11 7.60 -2.70
C SER A 21 -7.05 8.44 -1.85
N ASP A 22 -8.37 8.32 -2.06
CA ASP A 22 -9.38 8.98 -1.23
C ASP A 22 -9.25 8.52 0.23
N THR A 23 -9.05 7.21 0.43
CA THR A 23 -8.89 6.65 1.78
C THR A 23 -7.58 7.09 2.44
N LEU A 24 -6.49 7.21 1.68
CA LEU A 24 -5.22 7.76 2.15
C LEU A 24 -5.39 9.20 2.67
N GLU A 25 -6.20 10.03 2.01
CA GLU A 25 -6.44 11.40 2.45
C GLU A 25 -7.14 11.47 3.82
N TYR A 26 -8.08 10.55 4.09
CA TYR A 26 -8.75 10.47 5.40
C TYR A 26 -7.75 10.19 6.54
N VAL A 27 -6.71 9.39 6.29
CA VAL A 27 -5.64 9.11 7.26
C VAL A 27 -4.48 10.12 7.20
N LYS A 28 -4.67 11.23 6.49
CA LYS A 28 -3.66 12.29 6.28
C LYS A 28 -2.38 11.80 5.62
N GLY A 29 -2.47 10.73 4.82
CA GLY A 29 -1.41 10.30 3.93
C GLY A 29 -1.40 11.16 2.66
N LYS A 30 -0.24 11.70 2.30
CA LYS A 30 -0.07 12.43 1.03
C LYS A 30 0.29 11.46 -0.10
N ASN A 31 -0.52 11.41 -1.14
CA ASN A 31 -0.19 10.68 -2.38
C ASN A 31 0.88 11.45 -3.17
N VAL A 32 1.88 10.76 -3.71
CA VAL A 32 2.92 11.39 -4.57
C VAL A 32 2.38 11.76 -5.97
N LEU A 33 1.25 11.19 -6.37
CA LEU A 33 0.55 11.47 -7.62
C LEU A 33 -0.67 12.39 -7.39
N ASP A 34 -0.49 13.43 -6.58
CA ASP A 34 -1.54 14.40 -6.24
C ASP A 34 -1.82 15.44 -7.35
N ASN A 35 -1.32 15.22 -8.57
CA ASN A 35 -1.51 16.10 -9.74
C ASN A 35 -2.04 15.36 -10.98
N ALA A 36 -2.47 14.11 -10.81
CA ALA A 36 -3.01 13.26 -11.86
C ALA A 36 -4.22 12.48 -11.32
N ASP A 37 -4.98 11.87 -12.23
CA ASP A 37 -6.25 11.23 -11.90
C ASP A 37 -6.25 9.74 -12.31
N GLY A 38 -6.97 8.92 -11.54
CA GLY A 38 -7.20 7.50 -11.80
C GLY A 38 -5.97 6.61 -11.59
N TRP A 39 -6.03 5.43 -12.20
CA TRP A 39 -4.89 4.52 -12.26
C TRP A 39 -4.03 4.86 -13.47
N MET A 40 -2.84 5.41 -13.23
CA MET A 40 -1.95 5.87 -14.28
C MET A 40 -0.70 5.00 -14.37
N LYS A 41 -0.22 4.79 -15.58
CA LYS A 41 1.05 4.08 -15.79
C LYS A 41 2.21 5.04 -15.54
N ILE A 42 3.08 4.70 -14.60
CA ILE A 42 4.31 5.45 -14.29
C ILE A 42 5.55 4.72 -14.84
N ASN A 43 6.67 5.44 -14.96
CA ASN A 43 7.95 4.85 -15.35
C ASN A 43 8.90 4.75 -14.14
N SER A 44 10.03 4.08 -14.32
CA SER A 44 11.02 3.89 -13.25
C SER A 44 11.68 5.19 -12.80
N GLU A 45 11.86 6.14 -13.72
CA GLU A 45 12.39 7.47 -13.41
C GLU A 45 11.49 8.20 -12.41
N PHE A 46 10.17 8.20 -12.63
CA PHE A 46 9.22 8.76 -11.67
C PHE A 46 9.31 8.08 -10.31
N ILE A 47 9.43 6.75 -10.26
CA ILE A 47 9.55 6.02 -8.99
C ILE A 47 10.77 6.52 -8.21
N ALA A 48 11.93 6.61 -8.85
CA ALA A 48 13.17 7.09 -8.22
C ALA A 48 13.03 8.54 -7.71
N ASP A 49 12.33 9.40 -8.45
CA ASP A 49 12.21 10.83 -8.15
C ASP A 49 10.98 11.18 -7.29
N SER A 50 10.11 10.20 -6.99
CA SER A 50 8.84 10.42 -6.26
C SER A 50 9.00 10.87 -4.80
N GLU A 51 10.22 10.79 -4.24
CA GLU A 51 10.53 11.03 -2.83
C GLU A 51 9.57 10.31 -1.85
N ALA A 52 8.98 9.19 -2.27
CA ALA A 52 7.99 8.49 -1.46
C ALA A 52 8.61 7.95 -0.16
N ASP A 53 8.10 8.40 0.99
CA ASP A 53 8.48 7.87 2.31
C ASP A 53 7.95 6.46 2.58
N LYS A 54 6.85 6.10 1.92
CA LYS A 54 6.16 4.81 2.04
C LYS A 54 5.65 4.36 0.67
N ILE A 55 5.83 3.09 0.36
CA ILE A 55 5.37 2.47 -0.89
C ILE A 55 4.47 1.28 -0.54
N ILE A 56 3.29 1.22 -1.13
CA ILE A 56 2.35 0.10 -1.01
C ILE A 56 2.23 -0.56 -2.38
N ILE A 57 2.61 -1.84 -2.48
CA ILE A 57 2.56 -2.64 -3.70
C ILE A 57 1.40 -3.62 -3.56
N LEU A 58 0.32 -3.36 -4.28
CA LEU A 58 -0.88 -4.19 -4.31
C LEU A 58 -0.71 -5.29 -5.34
N VAL A 59 -0.35 -6.49 -4.91
CA VAL A 59 -0.31 -7.66 -5.79
C VAL A 59 -1.69 -8.31 -5.76
N SER A 60 -2.42 -8.17 -6.87
CA SER A 60 -3.56 -9.05 -7.10
C SER A 60 -3.05 -10.38 -7.66
N LYS A 61 -3.76 -11.48 -7.39
CA LYS A 61 -3.49 -12.83 -7.95
C LYS A 61 -3.48 -12.91 -9.49
N TYR A 62 -3.56 -11.78 -10.18
CA TYR A 62 -3.84 -11.68 -11.61
C TYR A 62 -2.69 -12.10 -12.53
N ASP A 63 -1.48 -12.34 -12.00
CA ASP A 63 -0.32 -12.72 -12.83
C ASP A 63 0.31 -14.07 -12.45
N GLY A 64 -0.37 -14.88 -11.61
CA GLY A 64 0.07 -16.25 -11.30
C GLY A 64 1.42 -16.39 -10.59
N LYS A 65 1.99 -15.28 -10.13
CA LYS A 65 3.12 -15.23 -9.21
C LYS A 65 2.59 -14.97 -7.81
N ASP A 66 2.89 -15.90 -6.90
CA ASP A 66 2.92 -15.59 -5.47
C ASP A 66 4.23 -14.83 -5.24
N TYR A 67 4.16 -13.68 -4.58
CA TYR A 67 5.36 -12.92 -4.21
C TYR A 67 5.64 -13.17 -2.75
N ASP A 68 6.81 -13.72 -2.43
CA ASP A 68 7.38 -13.58 -1.09
C ASP A 68 7.96 -12.16 -0.96
N TYR A 69 7.80 -11.52 0.19
CA TYR A 69 8.26 -10.14 0.39
C TYR A 69 9.76 -9.96 0.10
N GLU A 70 10.61 -10.89 0.53
CA GLU A 70 12.05 -10.83 0.32
C GLU A 70 12.41 -11.07 -1.14
N GLU A 71 11.72 -12.00 -1.81
CA GLU A 71 11.87 -12.22 -3.26
C GLU A 71 11.47 -10.98 -4.07
N MET A 72 10.32 -10.38 -3.74
CA MET A 72 9.86 -9.14 -4.36
C MET A 72 10.91 -8.03 -4.19
N LEU A 73 11.42 -7.82 -2.98
CA LEU A 73 12.44 -6.80 -2.71
C LEU A 73 13.74 -7.04 -3.48
N ALA A 74 14.16 -8.30 -3.63
CA ALA A 74 15.35 -8.67 -4.38
C ALA A 74 15.20 -8.36 -5.88
N ASP A 75 13.99 -8.55 -6.41
CA ASP A 75 13.64 -8.35 -7.81
C ASP A 75 13.36 -6.88 -8.19
N LEU A 76 13.20 -5.98 -7.20
CA LEU A 76 13.00 -4.55 -7.46
C LEU A 76 14.15 -3.96 -8.28
N SER A 77 13.81 -3.11 -9.24
CA SER A 77 14.82 -2.38 -10.03
C SER A 77 15.57 -1.35 -9.18
N GLU A 78 16.74 -0.91 -9.65
CA GLU A 78 17.58 0.04 -8.93
C GLU A 78 16.88 1.38 -8.62
N GLU A 79 15.92 1.78 -9.45
CA GLU A 79 15.11 2.97 -9.25
C GLU A 79 14.23 2.89 -7.99
N TRP A 80 13.61 1.75 -7.72
CA TRP A 80 12.87 1.53 -6.49
C TRP A 80 13.80 1.60 -5.26
N LYS A 81 15.00 1.03 -5.38
CA LYS A 81 16.00 1.01 -4.31
C LYS A 81 16.55 2.38 -3.95
N ARG A 82 16.40 3.37 -4.84
CA ARG A 82 16.81 4.77 -4.60
C ARG A 82 15.79 5.57 -3.79
N THR A 83 14.58 5.05 -3.57
CA THR A 83 13.53 5.77 -2.86
C THR A 83 13.81 5.85 -1.34
N PRO A 84 13.32 6.88 -0.64
CA PRO A 84 13.36 6.92 0.82
C PRO A 84 12.68 5.70 1.45
N ALA A 85 11.54 5.27 0.88
CA ALA A 85 10.81 4.09 1.34
C ALA A 85 11.67 2.83 1.38
N TYR A 86 12.40 2.52 0.30
CA TYR A 86 13.29 1.35 0.30
C TYR A 86 14.36 1.44 1.39
N ASN A 87 15.05 2.58 1.46
CA ASN A 87 16.14 2.79 2.41
C ASN A 87 15.69 2.71 3.88
N ASN A 88 14.43 3.04 4.15
CA ASN A 88 13.85 3.02 5.50
C ASN A 88 13.11 1.70 5.81
N GLY A 89 13.01 0.75 4.88
CA GLY A 89 12.23 -0.48 5.06
C GLY A 89 10.72 -0.27 5.07
N GLU A 90 10.25 0.77 4.38
CA GLU A 90 8.87 1.26 4.36
C GLU A 90 8.17 0.90 3.02
N ILE A 91 8.48 -0.30 2.53
CA ILE A 91 7.79 -0.94 1.40
C ILE A 91 6.85 -2.00 1.96
N TYR A 92 5.60 -2.00 1.52
CA TYR A 92 4.59 -2.94 1.94
C TYR A 92 4.12 -3.76 0.74
N LEU A 93 4.28 -5.08 0.81
CA LEU A 93 3.62 -6.02 -0.07
C LEU A 93 2.22 -6.30 0.50
N VAL A 94 1.20 -6.02 -0.30
CA VAL A 94 -0.19 -6.26 0.06
C VAL A 94 -0.83 -7.17 -0.97
N GLU A 95 -1.37 -8.29 -0.52
CA GLU A 95 -1.96 -9.32 -1.37
C GLU A 95 -3.27 -9.86 -0.80
N GLY A 96 -3.87 -10.82 -1.50
CA GLY A 96 -5.07 -11.53 -1.03
C GLY A 96 -6.24 -10.59 -0.69
N GLU A 97 -6.93 -10.88 0.41
CA GLU A 97 -8.05 -10.07 0.89
C GLU A 97 -7.67 -8.63 1.23
N ALA A 98 -6.42 -8.37 1.66
CA ALA A 98 -5.95 -7.03 1.95
C ALA A 98 -5.81 -6.20 0.66
N ALA A 99 -5.32 -6.81 -0.42
CA ALA A 99 -5.26 -6.15 -1.72
C ALA A 99 -6.67 -5.87 -2.27
N ASP A 100 -7.60 -6.81 -2.12
CA ASP A 100 -9.01 -6.60 -2.48
C ASP A 100 -9.65 -5.48 -1.64
N LEU A 101 -9.34 -5.43 -0.34
CA LEU A 101 -9.78 -4.37 0.57
C LEU A 101 -9.31 -2.99 0.11
N MET A 102 -8.09 -2.88 -0.43
CA MET A 102 -7.51 -1.61 -0.90
C MET A 102 -8.00 -1.21 -2.30
N GLN A 103 -8.33 -2.17 -3.17
CA GLN A 103 -8.71 -1.89 -4.56
C GLN A 103 -10.21 -1.75 -4.78
N ARG A 104 -11.03 -2.41 -3.97
CA ARG A 104 -12.48 -2.51 -4.17
C ARG A 104 -13.22 -1.82 -3.03
N CYS A 105 -13.92 -0.73 -3.38
CA CYS A 105 -14.83 -0.09 -2.45
C CYS A 105 -15.84 -1.12 -1.92
N SER A 106 -15.89 -1.27 -0.60
CA SER A 106 -16.74 -2.25 0.08
C SER A 106 -17.14 -1.73 1.46
N PRO A 107 -18.13 -2.35 2.13
CA PRO A 107 -18.51 -1.99 3.50
C PRO A 107 -17.35 -2.09 4.51
N ARG A 108 -16.26 -2.77 4.16
CA ARG A 108 -15.04 -2.90 4.98
C ARG A 108 -14.15 -1.64 4.96
N VAL A 109 -14.63 -0.50 4.46
CA VAL A 109 -13.85 0.77 4.41
C VAL A 109 -13.32 1.21 5.77
N ALA A 110 -14.04 0.94 6.87
CA ALA A 110 -13.54 1.23 8.21
C ALA A 110 -12.27 0.43 8.56
N GLN A 111 -12.22 -0.85 8.13
CA GLN A 111 -11.05 -1.71 8.29
C GLN A 111 -9.89 -1.20 7.43
N LEU A 112 -10.17 -0.75 6.20
CA LEU A 112 -9.16 -0.15 5.32
C LEU A 112 -8.56 1.12 5.96
N VAL A 113 -9.40 2.02 6.47
CA VAL A 113 -8.95 3.26 7.14
C VAL A 113 -8.03 2.92 8.31
N GLU A 114 -8.40 1.94 9.14
CA GLU A 114 -7.55 1.53 10.26
C GLU A 114 -6.22 0.92 9.79
N LEU A 115 -6.26 0.01 8.82
CA LEU A 115 -5.06 -0.64 8.28
C LEU A 115 -4.10 0.40 7.68
N LEU A 116 -4.61 1.30 6.83
CA LEU A 116 -3.83 2.40 6.28
C LEU A 116 -3.31 3.34 7.36
N ALA A 117 -4.11 3.69 8.36
CA ALA A 117 -3.65 4.55 9.45
C ALA A 117 -2.46 3.91 10.18
N ARG A 118 -2.50 2.60 10.43
CA ARG A 118 -1.38 1.88 11.07
C ARG A 118 -0.11 1.91 10.23
N MET A 119 -0.23 1.67 8.93
CA MET A 119 0.89 1.70 8.00
C MET A 119 1.48 3.12 7.86
N ILE A 120 0.62 4.12 7.67
CA ILE A 120 1.03 5.48 7.32
C ILE A 120 1.40 6.32 8.55
N GLN A 121 0.65 6.20 9.64
CA GLN A 121 0.78 7.00 10.86
C GLN A 121 1.29 6.14 12.03
N SER A 122 2.24 5.24 11.78
CA SER A 122 2.69 4.21 12.75
C SER A 122 3.07 4.78 14.12
N SER A 123 3.64 5.99 14.18
CA SER A 123 4.02 6.69 15.41
C SER A 123 2.84 7.23 16.24
N THR A 124 1.66 7.37 15.64
CA THR A 124 0.44 7.83 16.33
C THR A 124 -0.20 6.71 17.14
N PHE A 125 0.07 5.45 16.77
CA PHE A 125 -0.38 4.28 17.51
C PHE A 125 0.62 3.97 18.62
N GLY A 126 0.13 3.50 19.78
CA GLY A 126 0.97 3.22 20.95
C GLY A 126 2.04 2.13 20.72
N ALA A 127 2.04 1.47 19.56
CA ALA A 127 3.09 0.59 19.07
C ALA A 127 3.26 0.79 17.56
N PRO A 128 4.50 0.77 17.03
CA PRO A 128 4.75 0.92 15.60
C PRO A 128 4.22 -0.30 14.83
N PHE A 129 3.77 -0.05 13.60
CA PHE A 129 3.42 -1.10 12.65
C PHE A 129 4.71 -1.64 12.01
N ILE A 130 5.00 -2.92 12.24
CA ILE A 130 6.29 -3.56 11.88
C ILE A 130 6.13 -4.70 10.85
N VAL A 131 4.99 -4.73 10.16
CA VAL A 131 4.64 -5.79 9.23
C VAL A 131 4.73 -5.22 7.81
N ASN A 132 5.51 -5.86 6.96
CA ASN A 132 5.71 -5.44 5.58
C ASN A 132 4.98 -6.33 4.55
N GLU A 133 4.51 -7.51 4.95
CA GLU A 133 3.74 -8.43 4.12
C GLU A 133 2.33 -8.58 4.73
N ILE A 134 1.30 -8.26 3.96
CA ILE A 134 -0.07 -8.15 4.46
C ILE A 134 -0.99 -8.90 3.50
N GLY A 135 -1.56 -10.01 3.95
CA GLY A 135 -2.41 -10.88 3.13
C GLY A 135 -3.81 -11.07 3.72
N ASP A 136 -4.32 -12.29 3.61
CA ASP A 136 -5.66 -12.68 4.09
C ASP A 136 -5.81 -12.53 5.62
N ASP A 137 -4.71 -12.48 6.36
CA ASP A 137 -4.65 -12.34 7.81
C ASP A 137 -4.70 -10.88 8.30
N TYR A 138 -4.95 -9.90 7.42
CA TYR A 138 -4.87 -8.47 7.75
C TYR A 138 -5.74 -8.05 8.95
N THR A 139 -6.84 -8.76 9.19
CA THR A 139 -7.72 -8.51 10.34
C THR A 139 -6.98 -8.68 11.66
N SER A 140 -5.95 -9.53 11.72
CA SER A 140 -5.08 -9.70 12.89
C SER A 140 -4.40 -8.39 13.31
N TYR A 141 -4.16 -7.48 12.36
CA TYR A 141 -3.54 -6.18 12.58
C TYR A 141 -4.50 -5.07 13.00
N LEU A 142 -5.81 -5.32 12.97
CA LEU A 142 -6.83 -4.38 13.40
C LEU A 142 -7.07 -4.51 14.91
N ASN A 143 -7.22 -3.38 15.59
CA ASN A 143 -7.65 -3.31 16.99
C ASN A 143 -9.07 -2.74 17.10
N PHE A 144 -9.34 -1.61 16.44
CA PHE A 144 -10.61 -0.90 16.62
C PHE A 144 -11.76 -1.56 15.85
N SER A 145 -11.49 -2.07 14.66
CA SER A 145 -12.51 -2.70 13.83
C SER A 145 -12.99 -4.05 14.36
N LYS A 146 -12.13 -4.77 15.13
CA LYS A 146 -12.51 -6.00 15.84
C LYS A 146 -13.58 -5.73 16.89
N ASP A 147 -13.41 -4.64 17.64
CA ASP A 147 -14.32 -4.26 18.72
C ASP A 147 -15.71 -3.85 18.20
N LEU A 148 -15.84 -3.53 16.91
CA LEU A 148 -17.08 -3.10 16.26
C LEU A 148 -17.90 -4.25 15.63
N SER A 149 -17.52 -5.52 15.85
CA SER A 149 -18.24 -6.71 15.39
C SER A 149 -18.45 -6.83 13.87
N TYR A 150 -17.46 -6.42 13.07
CA TYR A 150 -17.46 -6.62 11.62
C TYR A 150 -16.96 -8.02 11.18
N ASP A 151 -16.83 -8.97 12.11
CA ASP A 151 -16.36 -10.35 11.88
C ASP A 151 -17.48 -11.31 11.37
N THR A 152 -18.56 -10.80 10.80
CA THR A 152 -19.69 -11.61 10.29
C THR A 152 -19.55 -12.00 8.84
#